data_AF-A0AB38A4G8-F1
#
_entry.id   AF-A0AB38A4G8-F1
#
_cell.length_a   1.000
_cell.length_b   1.000
_cell.length_c   1.000
_cell.angle_alpha   90.00
_cell.angle_beta   90.00
_cell.angle_gamma   90.00
#
_symmetry.space_group_name_H-M   'P 1'
#
loop_
_entity.id
_entity.type
_entity.pdbx_description
1 polymer ?
#
loop_
_entity_poly.entity_id
_entity_poly.type
_entity_poly.pdbx_seq_one_letter_code
_entity_poly.pdbx_strand_id
1 'polypeptide(L)'
;MSFGKVIRIVMSLLIVAAGATAVYLAYTGTPLPFIQGSANSTDTLKEQDTPQEKSLDDYSWAELSQISKEIAAASTDDQARALAQKYKLVDEQGKLSDEEVRLELSDGSVASAQLVGIRHDDMSDGSGKAGLTFVTKQALDQHSMNASADNAGGWEASEMRSWLASTVLPKFPAELQSTIVSVKKATNNTGNTRDASTVSTTDDKLWLLSATEVCGKIDWFAHEYGNQYAYLDDVVNAEGTQYERYTSEGITPHSDPSGTLIKNYQSEKSAWWYRSAFFFVYEGLEHRYFYNVLPTGYPYAYSAPNEQLGVVVGFCI
;
A
#
# COMPACT_ATOMS: atom_id res chain seq x y z
N MET A 1 -41.95 14.55 1.42
CA MET A 1 -42.44 15.89 1.02
C MET A 1 -42.54 15.92 -0.49
N SER A 2 -43.71 16.23 -1.06
CA SER A 2 -43.99 16.08 -2.49
C SER A 2 -43.43 17.24 -3.33
N PHE A 3 -42.82 16.88 -4.47
CA PHE A 3 -42.18 17.71 -5.51
C PHE A 3 -43.01 18.93 -5.96
N GLY A 4 -44.33 18.91 -5.75
CA GLY A 4 -45.24 20.00 -6.12
C GLY A 4 -45.13 21.29 -5.28
N LYS A 5 -44.47 21.28 -4.10
CA LYS A 5 -44.33 22.49 -3.26
C LYS A 5 -43.19 23.42 -3.70
N VAL A 6 -42.12 22.88 -4.30
CA VAL A 6 -40.93 23.67 -4.70
C VAL A 6 -41.22 24.53 -5.94
N ILE A 7 -41.97 24.01 -6.91
CA ILE A 7 -42.33 24.73 -8.15
C ILE A 7 -43.21 25.95 -7.86
N ARG A 8 -44.09 25.88 -6.84
CA ARG A 8 -44.93 27.03 -6.45
C ARG A 8 -44.12 28.18 -5.83
N ILE A 9 -43.02 27.89 -5.13
CA ILE A 9 -42.16 28.93 -4.53
C ILE A 9 -41.34 29.66 -5.60
N VAL A 10 -40.81 28.93 -6.60
CA VAL A 10 -40.03 29.53 -7.69
C VAL A 10 -40.89 30.40 -8.62
N MET A 11 -42.13 29.97 -8.93
CA MET A 11 -43.05 30.82 -9.70
C MET A 11 -43.52 32.06 -8.91
N SER A 12 -43.64 31.96 -7.59
CA SER A 12 -44.03 33.10 -6.75
C SER A 12 -42.95 34.20 -6.72
N LEU A 13 -41.67 33.83 -6.71
CA LEU A 13 -40.54 34.78 -6.73
C LEU A 13 -40.37 35.48 -8.09
N LEU A 14 -40.62 34.77 -9.21
CA LEU A 14 -40.59 35.36 -10.55
C LEU A 14 -41.71 36.39 -10.78
N ILE A 15 -42.88 36.19 -10.18
CA ILE A 15 -43.99 37.15 -10.26
C ILE A 15 -43.69 38.43 -9.46
N VAL A 16 -42.97 38.34 -8.34
CA VAL A 16 -42.56 39.51 -7.54
C VAL A 16 -41.51 40.37 -8.26
N ALA A 17 -40.55 39.76 -8.94
CA ALA A 17 -39.53 40.47 -9.72
C ALA A 17 -40.10 41.19 -10.96
N ALA A 18 -41.08 40.56 -11.63
CA ALA A 18 -41.80 41.18 -12.74
C ALA A 18 -42.68 42.36 -12.28
N GLY A 19 -43.35 42.22 -11.13
CA GLY A 19 -44.15 43.29 -10.51
C GLY A 19 -43.33 44.52 -10.11
N ALA A 20 -42.14 44.32 -9.52
CA ALA A 20 -41.26 45.41 -9.10
C ALA A 20 -40.72 46.23 -10.29
N THR A 21 -40.43 45.55 -11.41
CA THR A 21 -39.93 46.18 -12.64
C THR A 21 -41.03 47.00 -13.34
N ALA A 22 -42.26 46.50 -13.37
CA ALA A 22 -43.41 47.21 -13.95
C ALA A 22 -43.80 48.47 -13.15
N VAL A 23 -43.74 48.40 -11.81
CA VAL A 23 -44.01 49.55 -10.92
C VAL A 23 -42.95 50.64 -11.07
N TYR A 24 -41.66 50.26 -11.20
CA TYR A 24 -40.58 51.22 -11.42
C TYR A 24 -40.71 51.95 -12.77
N LEU A 25 -41.07 51.23 -13.83
CA LEU A 25 -41.29 51.81 -15.17
C LEU A 25 -42.48 52.78 -15.20
N ALA A 26 -43.59 52.42 -14.53
CA ALA A 26 -44.79 53.24 -14.45
C ALA A 26 -44.58 54.52 -13.63
N TYR A 27 -43.69 54.49 -12.63
CA TYR A 27 -43.42 55.64 -11.76
C TYR A 27 -42.37 56.62 -12.34
N THR A 28 -41.38 56.11 -13.07
CA THR A 28 -40.22 56.90 -13.52
C THR A 28 -40.19 57.19 -15.02
N GLY A 29 -40.95 56.45 -15.83
CA GLY A 29 -40.96 56.60 -17.29
C GLY A 29 -39.70 56.07 -17.98
N THR A 30 -38.78 55.41 -17.26
CA THR A 30 -37.51 54.90 -17.80
C THR A 30 -37.19 53.48 -17.30
N PRO A 31 -36.59 52.61 -18.13
CA PRO A 31 -36.10 51.29 -17.69
C PRO A 31 -34.92 51.39 -16.72
N LEU A 32 -34.78 50.39 -15.84
CA LEU A 32 -33.67 50.30 -14.88
C LEU A 32 -32.31 50.32 -15.61
N PRO A 33 -31.34 51.15 -15.18
CA PRO A 33 -30.06 51.28 -15.85
C PRO A 33 -29.17 50.04 -15.66
N PHE A 34 -28.59 49.57 -16.76
CA PHE A 34 -27.61 48.49 -16.81
C PHE A 34 -26.21 49.04 -16.50
N ILE A 35 -25.52 48.49 -15.50
CA ILE A 35 -24.16 48.92 -15.13
C ILE A 35 -23.13 48.13 -15.95
N GLN A 36 -22.28 48.85 -16.69
CA GLN A 36 -21.14 48.31 -17.43
C GLN A 36 -19.85 48.92 -16.85
N GLY A 37 -18.89 48.09 -16.43
CA GLY A 37 -17.58 48.51 -15.90
C GLY A 37 -16.43 48.11 -16.83
N SER A 38 -15.46 49.03 -17.00
CA SER A 38 -14.40 49.05 -18.03
C SER A 38 -13.06 48.37 -17.63
N ALA A 39 -12.26 48.06 -18.65
CA ALA A 39 -11.11 47.13 -18.77
C ALA A 39 -9.76 47.51 -18.11
N ASN A 40 -9.02 46.49 -17.61
CA ASN A 40 -7.68 46.05 -18.07
C ASN A 40 -6.95 45.19 -17.01
N SER A 41 -6.84 43.88 -17.25
CA SER A 41 -5.73 42.96 -16.90
C SER A 41 -6.28 41.54 -16.97
N THR A 42 -5.69 40.68 -17.80
CA THR A 42 -6.02 39.26 -17.94
C THR A 42 -5.79 38.53 -16.62
N ASP A 43 -6.81 38.52 -15.77
CA ASP A 43 -6.93 37.62 -14.64
C ASP A 43 -7.99 36.59 -15.05
N THR A 44 -7.50 35.51 -15.66
CA THR A 44 -8.30 34.33 -15.96
C THR A 44 -8.82 33.77 -14.65
N LEU A 45 -10.04 34.16 -14.28
CA LEU A 45 -10.82 33.46 -13.28
C LEU A 45 -10.92 32.00 -13.74
N LYS A 46 -10.14 31.14 -13.08
CA LYS A 46 -10.19 29.71 -13.30
C LYS A 46 -11.62 29.26 -13.07
N GLU A 47 -12.17 28.71 -14.13
CA GLU A 47 -13.36 27.91 -14.16
C GLU A 47 -13.35 26.95 -12.97
N GLN A 48 -14.46 26.94 -12.24
CA GLN A 48 -14.66 26.11 -11.07
C GLN A 48 -14.65 24.65 -11.54
N ASP A 49 -13.50 24.01 -11.36
CA ASP A 49 -13.23 22.65 -11.79
C ASP A 49 -14.27 21.72 -11.16
N THR A 50 -14.98 20.98 -12.00
CA THR A 50 -15.76 19.84 -11.54
C THR A 50 -14.74 18.88 -10.92
N PRO A 51 -14.93 18.31 -9.71
CA PRO A 51 -13.94 17.40 -9.14
C PRO A 51 -13.70 16.26 -10.12
N GLN A 52 -12.56 16.27 -10.80
CA GLN A 52 -12.17 15.19 -11.68
C GLN A 52 -12.04 13.95 -10.79
N GLU A 53 -12.81 12.92 -11.10
CA GLU A 53 -12.83 11.67 -10.34
C GLU A 53 -11.48 10.97 -10.56
N LYS A 54 -10.49 11.27 -9.70
CA LYS A 54 -9.14 10.72 -9.80
C LYS A 54 -9.11 9.25 -9.39
N SER A 55 -8.45 8.44 -10.21
CA SER A 55 -8.08 7.04 -9.92
C SER A 55 -6.75 6.96 -9.15
N LEU A 56 -6.36 5.77 -8.67
CA LEU A 56 -5.16 5.57 -7.86
C LEU A 56 -3.88 6.00 -8.60
N ASP A 57 -3.80 5.72 -9.89
CA ASP A 57 -2.66 6.05 -10.76
C ASP A 57 -2.56 7.53 -11.15
N ASP A 58 -3.63 8.31 -10.95
CA ASP A 58 -3.68 9.76 -11.16
C ASP A 58 -3.16 10.57 -9.96
N TYR A 59 -3.05 9.97 -8.77
CA TYR A 59 -2.56 10.68 -7.59
C TYR A 59 -1.03 10.77 -7.56
N SER A 60 -0.53 11.94 -7.20
CA SER A 60 0.87 12.12 -6.79
C SER A 60 1.14 11.44 -5.43
N TRP A 61 2.42 11.19 -5.13
CA TRP A 61 2.81 10.64 -3.82
C TRP A 61 2.48 11.59 -2.66
N ALA A 62 2.50 12.90 -2.88
CA ALA A 62 2.04 13.87 -1.87
C ALA A 62 0.53 13.78 -1.62
N GLU A 63 -0.28 13.66 -2.67
CA GLU A 63 -1.73 13.47 -2.52
C GLU A 63 -2.05 12.15 -1.80
N LEU A 64 -1.39 11.05 -2.19
CA LEU A 64 -1.55 9.77 -1.52
C LEU A 64 -1.13 9.82 -0.04
N SER A 65 -0.08 10.57 0.30
CA SER A 65 0.29 10.77 1.72
C SER A 65 -0.75 11.56 2.50
N GLN A 66 -1.39 12.58 1.89
CA GLN A 66 -2.48 13.30 2.54
C GLN A 66 -3.69 12.40 2.77
N ILE A 67 -4.07 11.62 1.75
CA ILE A 67 -5.14 10.62 1.83
C ILE A 67 -4.82 9.58 2.91
N SER A 68 -3.58 9.09 2.94
CA SER A 68 -3.13 8.13 3.95
C SER A 68 -3.27 8.68 5.36
N LYS A 69 -2.86 9.93 5.60
CA LYS A 69 -3.01 10.60 6.91
C LYS A 69 -4.48 10.76 7.31
N GLU A 70 -5.37 11.07 6.37
CA GLU A 70 -6.82 11.15 6.64
C GLU A 70 -7.39 9.78 7.03
N ILE A 71 -6.99 8.71 6.33
CA ILE A 71 -7.39 7.33 6.61
C ILE A 71 -6.83 6.85 7.96
N ALA A 72 -5.56 7.15 8.25
CA ALA A 72 -4.91 6.82 9.52
C ALA A 72 -5.61 7.50 10.71
N ALA A 73 -6.07 8.75 10.53
CA ALA A 73 -6.76 9.52 11.55
C ALA A 73 -8.22 9.10 11.80
N ALA A 74 -8.79 8.21 10.99
CA ALA A 74 -10.16 7.74 11.18
C ALA A 74 -10.35 7.05 12.55
N SER A 75 -11.49 7.28 13.20
CA SER A 75 -11.75 6.74 14.53
C SER A 75 -12.13 5.25 14.51
N THR A 76 -12.62 4.75 13.37
CA THR A 76 -13.00 3.35 13.16
C THR A 76 -12.54 2.86 11.80
N ASP A 77 -12.44 1.54 11.65
CA ASP A 77 -12.10 0.95 10.35
C ASP A 77 -13.20 1.19 9.32
N ASP A 78 -14.49 1.18 9.70
CA ASP A 78 -15.59 1.54 8.79
C ASP A 78 -15.44 2.97 8.21
N GLN A 79 -15.01 3.93 9.04
CA GLN A 79 -14.74 5.30 8.60
C GLN A 79 -13.54 5.36 7.66
N ALA A 80 -12.47 4.63 7.99
CA ALA A 80 -11.29 4.52 7.13
C ALA A 80 -11.64 3.91 5.77
N ARG A 81 -12.52 2.90 5.74
CA ARG A 81 -12.99 2.26 4.51
C ARG A 81 -13.88 3.18 3.69
N ALA A 82 -14.76 3.96 4.31
CA ALA A 82 -15.55 4.97 3.62
C ALA A 82 -14.67 6.06 2.97
N LEU A 83 -13.59 6.47 3.65
CA LEU A 83 -12.59 7.37 3.08
C LEU A 83 -11.83 6.73 1.91
N ALA A 84 -11.39 5.48 2.06
CA ALA A 84 -10.71 4.76 0.99
C ALA A 84 -11.60 4.61 -0.27
N GLN A 85 -12.91 4.36 -0.10
CA GLN A 85 -13.89 4.33 -1.20
C GLN A 85 -14.10 5.71 -1.84
N LYS A 86 -14.18 6.78 -1.04
CA LYS A 86 -14.27 8.17 -1.53
C LYS A 86 -13.09 8.50 -2.46
N TYR A 87 -11.89 8.00 -2.16
CA TYR A 87 -10.68 8.21 -2.95
C TYR A 87 -10.41 7.12 -4.00
N LYS A 88 -11.38 6.22 -4.27
CA LYS A 88 -11.27 5.13 -5.25
C LYS A 88 -10.11 4.16 -4.99
N LEU A 89 -9.64 4.09 -3.76
CA LEU A 89 -8.65 3.10 -3.31
C LEU A 89 -9.28 1.73 -3.06
N VAL A 90 -10.59 1.72 -2.82
CA VAL A 90 -11.43 0.55 -2.59
C VAL A 90 -12.66 0.68 -3.47
N ASP A 91 -13.07 -0.39 -4.13
CA ASP A 91 -14.27 -0.42 -4.96
C ASP A 91 -15.57 -0.52 -4.14
N GLU A 92 -16.71 -0.57 -4.83
CA GLU A 92 -18.03 -0.67 -4.20
C GLU A 92 -18.23 -1.99 -3.43
N GLN A 93 -17.48 -3.03 -3.78
CA GLN A 93 -17.52 -4.36 -3.15
C GLN A 93 -16.53 -4.50 -2.00
N GLY A 94 -15.67 -3.49 -1.79
CA GLY A 94 -14.64 -3.53 -0.75
C GLY A 94 -13.31 -4.11 -1.23
N LYS A 95 -13.07 -4.36 -2.52
CA LYS A 95 -11.76 -4.78 -3.03
C LYS A 95 -10.84 -3.58 -3.18
N LEU A 96 -9.54 -3.74 -2.87
CA LEU A 96 -8.52 -2.72 -3.15
C LEU A 96 -8.39 -2.49 -4.67
N SER A 97 -8.12 -1.24 -5.07
CA SER A 97 -7.88 -0.88 -6.48
C SER A 97 -6.72 -1.67 -7.07
N ASP A 98 -6.94 -2.31 -8.22
CA ASP A 98 -5.94 -3.09 -8.99
C ASP A 98 -4.99 -2.21 -9.80
N GLU A 99 -5.17 -0.90 -9.76
CA GLU A 99 -4.26 0.08 -10.38
C GLU A 99 -2.90 0.11 -9.67
N GLU A 100 -1.89 0.55 -10.42
CA GLU A 100 -0.52 0.62 -9.97
C GLU A 100 -0.04 2.08 -9.98
N VAL A 101 0.61 2.48 -8.90
CA VAL A 101 1.21 3.81 -8.79
C VAL A 101 2.63 3.75 -9.36
N ARG A 102 2.94 4.65 -10.27
CA ARG A 102 4.26 4.75 -10.90
C ARG A 102 5.35 5.11 -9.87
N LEU A 103 6.46 4.38 -9.92
CA LEU A 103 7.63 4.59 -9.05
C LEU A 103 8.88 4.79 -9.91
N GLU A 104 9.27 6.04 -10.16
CA GLU A 104 10.52 6.35 -10.87
C GLU A 104 11.69 6.41 -9.89
N LEU A 105 12.73 5.61 -10.12
CA LEU A 105 13.91 5.59 -9.28
C LEU A 105 14.97 6.57 -9.81
N SER A 106 15.83 7.05 -8.89
CA SER A 106 16.89 8.02 -9.21
C SER A 106 17.93 7.54 -10.22
N ASP A 107 18.02 6.22 -10.46
CA ASP A 107 18.88 5.62 -11.48
C ASP A 107 18.22 5.57 -12.88
N GLY A 108 17.02 6.15 -13.02
CA GLY A 108 16.25 6.21 -14.26
C GLY A 108 15.42 4.96 -14.53
N SER A 109 15.52 3.93 -13.69
CA SER A 109 14.63 2.77 -13.78
C SER A 109 13.22 3.13 -13.34
N VAL A 110 12.24 2.44 -13.91
CA VAL A 110 10.83 2.68 -13.65
C VAL A 110 10.22 1.39 -13.11
N ALA A 111 9.69 1.49 -11.90
CA ALA A 111 8.92 0.45 -11.25
C ALA A 111 7.47 0.90 -11.04
N SER A 112 6.67 0.04 -10.42
CA SER A 112 5.33 0.38 -9.96
C SER A 112 5.05 -0.26 -8.61
N ALA A 113 4.12 0.35 -7.86
CA ALA A 113 3.70 -0.12 -6.56
C ALA A 113 2.19 -0.31 -6.52
N GLN A 114 1.74 -1.32 -5.80
CA GLN A 114 0.32 -1.65 -5.64
C GLN A 114 -0.07 -1.52 -4.18
N LEU A 115 -1.29 -1.04 -3.94
CA LEU A 115 -1.86 -0.99 -2.60
C LEU A 115 -2.11 -2.41 -2.08
N VAL A 116 -1.64 -2.77 -0.89
CA VAL A 116 -1.85 -4.13 -0.32
C VAL A 116 -2.68 -4.13 0.95
N GLY A 117 -2.80 -2.99 1.62
CA GLY A 117 -3.59 -2.86 2.84
C GLY A 117 -3.96 -1.43 3.19
N ILE A 118 -5.06 -1.30 3.92
CA ILE A 118 -5.53 -0.07 4.57
C ILE A 118 -5.43 -0.28 6.07
N ARG A 119 -4.76 0.63 6.80
CA ARG A 119 -4.59 0.52 8.28
C ARG A 119 -4.15 -0.88 8.70
N HIS A 120 -3.14 -1.42 8.04
CA HIS A 120 -2.63 -2.76 8.35
C HIS A 120 -1.48 -2.67 9.38
N ASP A 121 -0.44 -1.93 9.01
CA ASP A 121 0.81 -1.87 9.76
C ASP A 121 0.79 -0.81 10.87
N ASP A 122 1.31 -1.16 12.05
CA ASP A 122 1.48 -0.25 13.17
C ASP A 122 2.71 0.64 12.97
N MET A 123 2.54 1.96 13.09
CA MET A 123 3.64 2.91 12.99
C MET A 123 4.59 2.76 14.19
N SER A 124 5.88 2.87 13.91
CA SER A 124 6.95 2.69 14.90
C SER A 124 6.90 3.70 16.03
N ASP A 125 6.39 4.91 15.78
CA ASP A 125 6.27 6.00 16.74
C ASP A 125 5.09 5.84 17.73
N GLY A 126 4.27 4.79 17.56
CA GLY A 126 3.13 4.50 18.42
C GLY A 126 1.91 5.39 18.17
N SER A 127 1.88 6.17 17.09
CA SER A 127 0.75 7.06 16.77
C SER A 127 -0.48 6.34 16.19
N GLY A 128 -0.38 5.04 15.94
CA GLY A 128 -1.46 4.20 15.43
C GLY A 128 -1.02 3.43 14.20
N LYS A 129 -1.96 3.15 13.29
CA LYS A 129 -1.71 2.44 12.04
C LYS A 129 -1.46 3.39 10.88
N ALA A 130 -0.50 3.05 10.01
CA ALA A 130 -0.31 3.77 8.76
C ALA A 130 -1.56 3.65 7.88
N GLY A 131 -1.94 4.69 7.15
CA GLY A 131 -3.19 4.69 6.39
C GLY A 131 -3.14 3.70 5.22
N LEU A 132 -2.05 3.71 4.46
CA LEU A 132 -1.85 2.94 3.23
C LEU A 132 -0.54 2.15 3.28
N THR A 133 -0.61 0.87 2.89
CA THR A 133 0.57 0.01 2.70
C THR A 133 0.70 -0.35 1.23
N PHE A 134 1.89 -0.16 0.66
CA PHE A 134 2.22 -0.49 -0.73
C PHE A 134 3.28 -1.57 -0.83
N VAL A 135 3.25 -2.32 -1.93
CA VAL A 135 4.29 -3.29 -2.31
C VAL A 135 4.65 -3.11 -3.79
N THR A 136 5.92 -3.23 -4.16
CA THR A 136 6.34 -3.15 -5.57
C THR A 136 5.79 -4.32 -6.40
N LYS A 137 5.33 -4.06 -7.63
CA LYS A 137 4.74 -5.12 -8.49
C LYS A 137 5.79 -6.05 -9.10
N GLN A 138 7.00 -5.54 -9.25
CA GLN A 138 8.21 -6.19 -9.73
C GLN A 138 9.29 -6.17 -8.64
N ALA A 139 10.32 -6.98 -8.84
CA ALA A 139 11.55 -6.85 -8.08
C ALA A 139 12.28 -5.58 -8.51
N LEU A 140 12.70 -4.76 -7.54
CA LEU A 140 13.46 -3.54 -7.81
C LEU A 140 14.92 -3.84 -8.17
N ASP A 141 15.46 -4.90 -7.60
CA ASP A 141 16.81 -5.39 -7.86
C ASP A 141 16.90 -6.91 -7.63
N GLN A 142 18.06 -7.49 -7.93
CA GLN A 142 18.47 -8.78 -7.40
C GLN A 142 19.59 -8.57 -6.38
N HIS A 143 19.41 -9.11 -5.16
CA HIS A 143 20.37 -8.93 -4.09
C HIS A 143 20.38 -10.14 -3.16
N SER A 144 21.54 -10.43 -2.57
CA SER A 144 21.68 -11.47 -1.55
C SER A 144 21.10 -11.01 -0.22
N MET A 145 20.47 -11.91 0.53
CA MET A 145 20.04 -11.59 1.89
C MET A 145 21.24 -11.23 2.78
N ASN A 146 22.32 -12.02 2.70
CA ASN A 146 23.60 -11.86 3.41
C ASN A 146 24.77 -12.32 2.53
N ALA A 147 25.99 -11.80 2.74
CA ALA A 147 27.18 -12.28 2.04
C ALA A 147 27.54 -13.75 2.34
N SER A 148 27.30 -14.21 3.58
CA SER A 148 27.47 -15.61 3.99
C SER A 148 26.18 -16.40 3.84
N ALA A 149 26.28 -17.71 3.62
CA ALA A 149 25.14 -18.64 3.62
C ALA A 149 24.59 -18.93 5.04
N ASP A 150 24.42 -17.89 5.87
CA ASP A 150 23.94 -17.95 7.25
C ASP A 150 22.80 -16.96 7.47
N ASN A 151 21.87 -17.31 8.36
CA ASN A 151 20.71 -16.50 8.75
C ASN A 151 20.77 -16.04 10.21
N ALA A 152 21.92 -16.19 10.88
CA ALA A 152 22.12 -15.74 12.25
C ALA A 152 21.68 -14.28 12.44
N GLY A 153 20.82 -14.03 13.43
CA GLY A 153 20.25 -12.70 13.70
C GLY A 153 19.07 -12.33 12.79
N GLY A 154 18.62 -13.24 11.91
CA GLY A 154 17.43 -13.09 11.09
C GLY A 154 17.41 -11.82 10.23
N TRP A 155 16.22 -11.26 10.04
CA TRP A 155 16.01 -10.03 9.27
C TRP A 155 16.72 -8.82 9.89
N GLU A 156 16.65 -8.66 11.21
CA GLU A 156 17.21 -7.50 11.93
C GLU A 156 18.71 -7.32 11.67
N ALA A 157 19.47 -8.42 11.68
CA ALA A 157 20.90 -8.42 11.43
C ALA A 157 21.28 -8.56 9.94
N SER A 158 20.31 -8.69 9.05
CA SER A 158 20.58 -8.97 7.64
C SER A 158 21.25 -7.79 6.91
N GLU A 159 22.14 -8.12 5.98
CA GLU A 159 22.74 -7.12 5.08
C GLU A 159 21.69 -6.52 4.15
N MET A 160 20.69 -7.32 3.71
CA MET A 160 19.54 -6.85 2.94
C MET A 160 18.78 -5.71 3.63
N ARG A 161 18.47 -5.84 4.92
CA ARG A 161 17.78 -4.79 5.67
C ARG A 161 18.58 -3.48 5.68
N SER A 162 19.89 -3.60 5.93
CA SER A 162 20.81 -2.45 5.90
C SER A 162 20.93 -1.83 4.50
N TRP A 163 20.95 -2.65 3.46
CA TRP A 163 21.00 -2.23 2.06
C TRP A 163 19.70 -1.55 1.60
N LEU A 164 18.52 -2.06 2.01
CA LEU A 164 17.24 -1.41 1.76
C LEU A 164 17.23 0.02 2.32
N ALA A 165 17.67 0.19 3.57
CA ALA A 165 17.66 1.49 4.24
C ALA A 165 18.69 2.48 3.66
N SER A 166 19.90 2.01 3.35
CA SER A 166 21.03 2.87 2.95
C SER A 166 21.15 3.09 1.44
N THR A 167 20.63 2.18 0.62
CA THR A 167 20.84 2.17 -0.83
C THR A 167 19.53 2.24 -1.60
N VAL A 168 18.50 1.46 -1.22
CA VAL A 168 17.23 1.44 -1.97
C VAL A 168 16.33 2.62 -1.64
N LEU A 169 16.16 2.96 -0.35
CA LEU A 169 15.33 4.09 0.05
C LEU A 169 15.76 5.43 -0.58
N PRO A 170 17.07 5.77 -0.63
CA PRO A 170 17.50 6.99 -1.31
C PRO A 170 17.23 7.02 -2.82
N LYS A 171 16.95 5.87 -3.45
CA LYS A 171 16.60 5.81 -4.87
C LYS A 171 15.14 6.20 -5.15
N PHE A 172 14.25 6.16 -4.16
CA PHE A 172 12.84 6.51 -4.36
C PHE A 172 12.71 8.01 -4.71
N PRO A 173 11.61 8.49 -5.31
CA PRO A 173 11.38 9.92 -5.50
C PRO A 173 11.48 10.69 -4.18
N ALA A 174 12.12 11.86 -4.19
CA ALA A 174 12.31 12.67 -2.98
C ALA A 174 10.99 13.00 -2.25
N GLU A 175 9.92 13.23 -3.03
CA GLU A 175 8.56 13.40 -2.51
C GLU A 175 8.11 12.17 -1.71
N LEU A 176 8.21 10.97 -2.28
CA LEU A 176 7.86 9.71 -1.61
C LEU A 176 8.76 9.41 -0.41
N GLN A 177 10.06 9.65 -0.49
CA GLN A 177 10.97 9.44 0.64
C GLN A 177 10.54 10.24 1.89
N SER A 178 10.01 11.45 1.68
CA SER A 178 9.56 12.34 2.75
C SER A 178 8.21 11.92 3.38
N THR A 179 7.43 11.10 2.68
CA THR A 179 6.12 10.62 3.14
C THR A 179 6.18 9.24 3.79
N ILE A 180 7.20 8.43 3.47
CA ILE A 180 7.35 7.09 4.04
C ILE A 180 7.50 7.13 5.56
N VAL A 181 6.59 6.43 6.24
CA VAL A 181 6.60 6.25 7.69
C VAL A 181 7.31 4.95 8.07
N SER A 182 7.93 4.94 9.25
CA SER A 182 8.50 3.71 9.82
C SER A 182 7.39 2.89 10.46
N VAL A 183 7.37 1.58 10.21
CA VAL A 183 6.40 0.64 10.77
C VAL A 183 7.07 -0.54 11.47
N LYS A 184 6.30 -1.18 12.35
CA LYS A 184 6.70 -2.35 13.12
C LYS A 184 6.57 -3.63 12.30
N LYS A 185 7.69 -4.33 12.06
CA LYS A 185 7.70 -5.63 11.36
C LYS A 185 8.16 -6.74 12.30
N ALA A 186 7.28 -7.70 12.57
CA ALA A 186 7.60 -8.88 13.36
C ALA A 186 8.30 -9.94 12.50
N THR A 187 9.33 -10.58 13.04
CA THR A 187 10.01 -11.74 12.44
C THR A 187 10.90 -12.49 13.44
N ASN A 188 11.34 -13.68 13.06
CA ASN A 188 12.37 -14.42 13.78
C ASN A 188 13.76 -13.75 13.63
N ASN A 189 14.03 -12.72 14.42
CA ASN A 189 15.34 -12.03 14.48
C ASN A 189 16.44 -12.83 15.21
N THR A 190 16.19 -14.08 15.59
CA THR A 190 17.28 -15.01 15.95
C THR A 190 17.78 -15.77 14.72
N GLY A 191 16.93 -15.91 13.70
CA GLY A 191 17.17 -16.67 12.47
C GLY A 191 16.85 -18.15 12.58
N ASN A 192 17.11 -18.76 13.74
CA ASN A 192 17.01 -20.22 13.93
C ASN A 192 16.25 -20.65 15.18
N THR A 193 15.64 -19.70 15.92
CA THR A 193 14.80 -20.04 17.07
C THR A 193 13.63 -20.92 16.64
N ARG A 194 13.13 -21.74 17.56
CA ARG A 194 11.97 -22.61 17.34
C ARG A 194 10.82 -22.28 18.28
N ASP A 195 10.90 -21.12 18.93
CA ASP A 195 9.93 -20.66 19.91
C ASP A 195 9.30 -19.37 19.41
N ALA A 196 8.00 -19.40 19.14
CA ALA A 196 7.26 -18.27 18.61
C ALA A 196 7.30 -17.05 19.55
N SER A 197 7.49 -17.26 20.85
CA SER A 197 7.62 -16.17 21.83
C SER A 197 8.88 -15.32 21.68
N THR A 198 9.85 -15.78 20.87
CA THR A 198 11.11 -15.08 20.60
C THR A 198 11.06 -14.24 19.32
N VAL A 199 9.93 -14.27 18.59
CA VAL A 199 9.68 -13.33 17.49
C VAL A 199 9.68 -11.91 18.06
N SER A 200 10.42 -11.03 17.40
CA SER A 200 10.61 -9.65 17.82
C SER A 200 10.39 -8.71 16.64
N THR A 201 10.33 -7.42 16.95
CA THR A 201 9.92 -6.39 16.00
C THR A 201 11.09 -5.50 15.62
N THR A 202 11.25 -5.23 14.33
CA THR A 202 12.06 -4.15 13.80
C THR A 202 11.21 -2.93 13.45
N ASP A 203 11.82 -1.74 13.45
CA ASP A 203 11.22 -0.52 12.93
C ASP A 203 11.83 -0.23 11.55
N ASP A 204 11.01 -0.33 10.51
CA ASP A 204 11.46 -0.32 9.11
C ASP A 204 10.63 0.66 8.25
N LYS A 205 11.32 1.44 7.41
CA LYS A 205 10.69 2.26 6.35
C LYS A 205 10.44 1.46 5.07
N LEU A 206 11.41 0.61 4.72
CA LEU A 206 11.32 -0.37 3.63
C LEU A 206 11.57 -1.76 4.23
N TRP A 207 10.80 -2.76 3.82
CA TRP A 207 10.97 -4.14 4.27
C TRP A 207 10.69 -5.15 3.16
N LEU A 208 11.16 -6.39 3.34
CA LEU A 208 10.67 -7.54 2.59
C LEU A 208 9.48 -8.16 3.33
N LEU A 209 8.50 -8.65 2.59
CA LEU A 209 7.31 -9.29 3.15
C LEU A 209 7.66 -10.55 3.96
N SER A 210 6.89 -10.88 5.00
CA SER A 210 6.98 -12.21 5.64
C SER A 210 6.15 -13.22 4.86
N ALA A 211 6.44 -14.50 5.06
CA ALA A 211 5.63 -15.57 4.53
C ALA A 211 4.16 -15.44 4.97
N THR A 212 3.91 -15.14 6.25
CA THR A 212 2.55 -14.99 6.79
C THR A 212 1.81 -13.78 6.23
N GLU A 213 2.50 -12.67 5.98
CA GLU A 213 1.90 -11.51 5.32
C GLU A 213 1.41 -11.78 3.91
N VAL A 214 1.97 -12.78 3.24
CA VAL A 214 1.63 -13.15 1.86
C VAL A 214 0.68 -14.32 1.82
N CYS A 215 0.96 -15.37 2.58
CA CYS A 215 0.25 -16.65 2.53
C CYS A 215 -0.85 -16.81 3.58
N GLY A 216 -0.89 -15.92 4.57
CA GLY A 216 -1.73 -16.08 5.74
C GLY A 216 -1.25 -17.20 6.64
N LYS A 217 -2.19 -18.00 7.17
CA LYS A 217 -1.87 -19.03 8.16
C LYS A 217 -1.05 -20.16 7.53
N ILE A 218 0.23 -20.22 7.89
CA ILE A 218 1.19 -21.24 7.48
C ILE A 218 0.93 -22.56 8.20
N ASP A 219 1.06 -23.66 7.44
CA ASP A 219 1.00 -25.05 7.91
C ASP A 219 2.04 -25.94 7.21
N TRP A 220 3.13 -25.35 6.70
CA TRP A 220 4.15 -26.05 5.91
C TRP A 220 4.79 -27.22 6.66
N PHE A 221 5.17 -27.02 7.93
CA PHE A 221 5.82 -28.08 8.71
C PHE A 221 4.85 -29.15 9.17
N ALA A 222 3.67 -28.75 9.63
CA ALA A 222 2.61 -29.70 9.97
C ALA A 222 2.22 -30.57 8.76
N HIS A 223 2.13 -29.96 7.57
CA HIS A 223 1.80 -30.66 6.33
C HIS A 223 2.91 -31.61 5.88
N GLU A 224 4.17 -31.17 5.90
CA GLU A 224 5.30 -31.95 5.35
C GLU A 224 5.88 -32.98 6.33
N TYR A 225 5.93 -32.64 7.63
CA TYR A 225 6.61 -33.45 8.65
C TYR A 225 5.65 -33.98 9.74
N GLY A 226 4.39 -33.55 9.74
CA GLY A 226 3.36 -33.95 10.71
C GLY A 226 3.19 -32.96 11.87
N ASN A 227 2.03 -33.03 12.54
CA ASN A 227 1.61 -32.07 13.57
C ASN A 227 2.59 -31.87 14.73
N GLN A 228 3.46 -32.83 15.01
CA GLN A 228 4.51 -32.66 16.01
C GLN A 228 5.53 -31.56 15.66
N TYR A 229 5.56 -31.09 14.41
CA TYR A 229 6.37 -29.95 13.95
C TYR A 229 5.58 -28.65 13.76
N ALA A 230 4.28 -28.64 14.07
CA ALA A 230 3.43 -27.45 13.93
C ALA A 230 3.93 -26.24 14.75
N TYR A 231 4.71 -26.48 15.82
CA TYR A 231 5.35 -25.41 16.59
C TYR A 231 6.32 -24.54 15.76
N LEU A 232 6.86 -25.05 14.65
CA LEU A 232 7.66 -24.27 13.71
C LEU A 232 6.79 -23.37 12.83
N ASP A 233 5.60 -23.84 12.44
CA ASP A 233 4.61 -23.02 11.76
C ASP A 233 4.16 -21.86 12.65
N ASP A 234 4.03 -22.09 13.96
CA ASP A 234 3.68 -21.04 14.94
C ASP A 234 4.72 -19.89 14.96
N VAL A 235 6.00 -20.18 14.73
CA VAL A 235 7.04 -19.13 14.66
C VAL A 235 6.83 -18.25 13.44
N VAL A 236 6.57 -18.84 12.26
CA VAL A 236 6.32 -18.08 11.02
C VAL A 236 4.99 -17.31 11.14
N ASN A 237 3.97 -17.93 11.71
CA ASN A 237 2.65 -17.31 11.93
C ASN A 237 2.67 -16.13 12.91
N ALA A 238 3.72 -15.97 13.70
CA ALA A 238 3.91 -14.81 14.56
C ALA A 238 4.48 -13.58 13.81
N GLU A 239 4.80 -13.69 12.52
CA GLU A 239 5.44 -12.63 11.72
C GLU A 239 4.48 -11.62 11.06
N GLY A 240 3.20 -11.61 11.46
CA GLY A 240 2.20 -10.66 10.98
C GLY A 240 0.87 -11.32 10.64
N THR A 241 0.05 -10.64 9.83
CA THR A 241 -1.19 -11.16 9.28
C THR A 241 -1.24 -10.94 7.77
N GLN A 242 -2.02 -11.74 7.05
CA GLN A 242 -2.08 -11.65 5.59
C GLN A 242 -2.58 -10.26 5.15
N TYR A 243 -1.89 -9.65 4.19
CA TYR A 243 -2.38 -8.42 3.56
C TYR A 243 -3.67 -8.68 2.77
N GLU A 244 -4.60 -7.73 2.84
CA GLU A 244 -5.94 -7.80 2.22
C GLU A 244 -5.87 -8.13 0.72
N ARG A 245 -4.90 -7.56 0.00
CA ARG A 245 -4.68 -7.89 -1.42
C ARG A 245 -4.45 -9.39 -1.63
N TYR A 246 -3.54 -10.01 -0.89
CA TYR A 246 -3.24 -11.43 -1.07
C TYR A 246 -4.41 -12.32 -0.66
N THR A 247 -5.16 -11.93 0.39
CA THR A 247 -6.41 -12.60 0.77
C THR A 247 -7.44 -12.55 -0.37
N SER A 248 -7.65 -11.37 -0.97
CA SER A 248 -8.62 -11.19 -2.08
C SER A 248 -8.25 -11.96 -3.34
N GLU A 249 -6.95 -12.20 -3.56
CA GLU A 249 -6.42 -12.97 -4.68
C GLU A 249 -6.31 -14.48 -4.37
N GLY A 250 -6.84 -14.92 -3.24
CA GLY A 250 -6.90 -16.34 -2.88
C GLY A 250 -5.53 -16.99 -2.61
N ILE A 251 -4.54 -16.19 -2.21
CA ILE A 251 -3.21 -16.72 -1.89
C ILE A 251 -3.28 -17.55 -0.62
N THR A 252 -2.67 -18.74 -0.66
CA THR A 252 -2.53 -19.65 0.49
C THR A 252 -1.07 -20.04 0.65
N PRO A 253 -0.70 -20.78 1.72
CA PRO A 253 0.65 -21.34 1.85
C PRO A 253 1.04 -22.31 0.72
N HIS A 254 0.09 -22.77 -0.11
CA HIS A 254 0.33 -23.80 -1.13
C HIS A 254 -0.08 -23.38 -2.54
N SER A 255 -0.68 -22.20 -2.72
CA SER A 255 -1.24 -21.81 -4.02
C SER A 255 -1.26 -20.31 -4.25
N ASP A 256 -1.06 -19.94 -5.52
CA ASP A 256 -1.28 -18.60 -6.08
C ASP A 256 -2.19 -18.74 -7.31
N PRO A 257 -3.53 -18.80 -7.13
CA PRO A 257 -4.44 -19.04 -8.24
C PRO A 257 -4.52 -17.88 -9.23
N SER A 258 -4.23 -16.65 -8.78
CA SER A 258 -4.25 -15.44 -9.60
C SER A 258 -2.91 -15.09 -10.26
N GLY A 259 -1.83 -15.79 -9.93
CA GLY A 259 -0.47 -15.44 -10.40
C GLY A 259 0.08 -14.15 -9.79
N THR A 260 -0.45 -13.71 -8.65
CA THR A 260 -0.10 -12.46 -7.95
C THR A 260 1.34 -12.43 -7.45
N LEU A 261 1.88 -13.61 -7.13
CA LEU A 261 3.24 -13.80 -6.61
C LEU A 261 4.27 -14.00 -7.72
N ILE A 262 3.86 -14.07 -8.99
CA ILE A 262 4.78 -14.06 -10.13
C ILE A 262 5.32 -12.64 -10.29
N LYS A 263 6.62 -12.47 -10.04
CA LYS A 263 7.32 -11.18 -10.12
C LYS A 263 8.37 -11.24 -11.21
N ASN A 264 8.59 -10.10 -11.86
CA ASN A 264 9.64 -9.96 -12.86
C ASN A 264 10.80 -9.13 -12.32
N TYR A 265 12.00 -9.39 -12.80
CA TYR A 265 13.16 -8.50 -12.75
C TYR A 265 13.70 -8.37 -14.17
N GLN A 266 13.84 -7.14 -14.68
CA GLN A 266 14.28 -6.89 -16.06
C GLN A 266 13.53 -7.73 -17.12
N SER A 267 12.19 -7.80 -17.00
CA SER A 267 11.28 -8.56 -17.87
C SER A 267 11.33 -10.09 -17.76
N GLU A 268 12.17 -10.66 -16.91
CA GLU A 268 12.25 -12.10 -16.66
C GLU A 268 11.61 -12.48 -15.33
N LYS A 269 10.94 -13.63 -15.27
CA LYS A 269 10.38 -14.15 -14.01
C LYS A 269 11.49 -14.41 -13.01
N SER A 270 11.34 -13.88 -11.80
CA SER A 270 12.33 -13.99 -10.74
C SER A 270 11.72 -14.62 -9.49
N ALA A 271 12.47 -15.52 -8.86
CA ALA A 271 12.26 -15.83 -7.45
C ALA A 271 12.51 -14.55 -6.63
N TRP A 272 11.87 -14.43 -5.47
CA TRP A 272 12.02 -13.25 -4.62
C TRP A 272 11.91 -13.59 -3.14
N TRP A 273 12.62 -12.82 -2.32
CA TRP A 273 12.82 -13.10 -0.90
C TRP A 273 11.61 -12.79 -0.02
N TYR A 274 11.37 -13.64 0.97
CA TYR A 274 10.73 -13.20 2.22
C TYR A 274 11.80 -12.75 3.23
N ARG A 275 11.40 -11.95 4.23
CA ARG A 275 12.24 -11.72 5.42
C ARG A 275 12.25 -12.89 6.41
N SER A 276 11.36 -13.87 6.22
CA SER A 276 11.19 -15.03 7.10
C SER A 276 12.40 -15.97 7.03
N ALA A 277 13.05 -16.20 8.16
CA ALA A 277 14.19 -17.12 8.26
C ALA A 277 13.73 -18.59 8.30
N PHE A 278 14.51 -19.49 7.69
CA PHE A 278 14.26 -20.93 7.69
C PHE A 278 14.97 -21.62 8.86
N PHE A 279 14.30 -22.62 9.44
CA PHE A 279 14.70 -23.23 10.72
C PHE A 279 15.74 -24.34 10.61
N PHE A 280 15.77 -25.07 9.49
CA PHE A 280 16.60 -26.25 9.36
C PHE A 280 17.94 -25.96 8.69
N VAL A 281 18.90 -26.75 9.13
CA VAL A 281 20.18 -26.98 8.46
C VAL A 281 20.12 -28.41 7.98
N TYR A 282 20.36 -28.65 6.69
CA TYR A 282 20.39 -30.00 6.16
C TYR A 282 21.62 -30.75 6.68
N GLU A 283 21.45 -32.04 6.95
CA GLU A 283 22.55 -32.88 7.43
C GLU A 283 23.75 -32.83 6.47
N GLY A 284 24.92 -32.53 7.00
CA GLY A 284 26.15 -32.41 6.21
C GLY A 284 26.31 -31.08 5.46
N LEU A 285 25.36 -30.15 5.59
CA LEU A 285 25.50 -28.76 5.12
C LEU A 285 25.68 -27.83 6.31
N GLU A 286 26.44 -26.75 6.12
CA GLU A 286 26.56 -25.67 7.10
C GLU A 286 25.65 -24.48 6.76
N HIS A 287 24.94 -24.55 5.63
CA HIS A 287 24.10 -23.46 5.16
C HIS A 287 22.82 -23.33 5.97
N ARG A 288 22.45 -22.09 6.25
CA ARG A 288 21.10 -21.71 6.67
C ARG A 288 20.38 -21.03 5.51
N TYR A 289 19.08 -20.80 5.65
CA TYR A 289 18.24 -20.35 4.55
C TYR A 289 17.26 -19.26 4.98
N PHE A 290 16.73 -18.52 4.00
CA PHE A 290 15.52 -17.71 4.13
C PHE A 290 14.46 -18.26 3.18
N TYR A 291 13.19 -18.11 3.55
CA TYR A 291 12.10 -18.46 2.66
C TYR A 291 12.07 -17.52 1.44
N ASN A 292 11.60 -18.04 0.32
CA ASN A 292 11.39 -17.27 -0.89
C ASN A 292 10.19 -17.82 -1.68
N VAL A 293 9.71 -17.01 -2.63
CA VAL A 293 8.76 -17.44 -3.66
C VAL A 293 9.55 -17.87 -4.90
N LEU A 294 9.08 -18.91 -5.59
CA LEU A 294 9.68 -19.37 -6.85
C LEU A 294 9.25 -18.48 -8.04
N PRO A 295 9.97 -18.50 -9.18
CA PRO A 295 9.58 -17.73 -10.37
C PRO A 295 8.20 -18.14 -10.93
N THR A 296 7.71 -19.33 -10.54
CA THR A 296 6.38 -19.83 -10.88
C THR A 296 5.24 -19.21 -10.07
N GLY A 297 5.55 -18.44 -9.02
CA GLY A 297 4.58 -17.95 -8.04
C GLY A 297 4.32 -18.96 -6.90
N TYR A 298 4.99 -20.12 -6.89
CA TYR A 298 4.84 -21.06 -5.77
C TYR A 298 5.37 -20.43 -4.47
N PRO A 299 4.53 -20.31 -3.43
CA PRO A 299 4.81 -19.46 -2.27
C PRO A 299 5.77 -20.07 -1.25
N TYR A 300 6.13 -21.35 -1.40
CA TYR A 300 6.93 -22.09 -0.44
C TYR A 300 8.22 -22.62 -1.08
N ALA A 301 9.32 -21.90 -0.87
CA ALA A 301 10.67 -22.37 -1.15
C ALA A 301 11.65 -21.71 -0.17
N TYR A 302 12.92 -22.08 -0.26
CA TYR A 302 14.00 -21.50 0.53
C TYR A 302 15.29 -21.52 -0.29
N SER A 303 16.14 -20.52 -0.07
CA SER A 303 17.41 -20.36 -0.80
C SER A 303 18.51 -19.89 0.14
N ALA A 304 19.77 -20.17 -0.21
CA ALA A 304 20.89 -19.77 0.64
C ALA A 304 21.01 -18.23 0.64
N PRO A 305 21.26 -17.58 1.79
CA PRO A 305 21.24 -16.12 1.92
C PRO A 305 22.21 -15.39 0.99
N ASN A 306 23.27 -16.06 0.53
CA ASN A 306 24.28 -15.53 -0.39
C ASN A 306 23.93 -15.67 -1.87
N GLU A 307 22.80 -16.29 -2.20
CA GLU A 307 22.24 -16.28 -3.55
C GLU A 307 21.57 -14.94 -3.86
N GLN A 308 21.50 -14.55 -5.13
CA GLN A 308 20.82 -13.32 -5.54
C GLN A 308 19.40 -13.65 -6.02
N LEU A 309 18.39 -13.18 -5.30
CA LEU A 309 16.99 -13.26 -5.70
C LEU A 309 16.39 -11.85 -5.81
N GLY A 310 15.21 -11.77 -6.42
CA GLY A 310 14.46 -10.54 -6.57
C GLY A 310 14.09 -9.90 -5.23
N VAL A 311 14.16 -8.57 -5.19
CA VAL A 311 13.83 -7.74 -4.03
C VAL A 311 12.48 -7.07 -4.26
N VAL A 312 11.45 -7.60 -3.60
CA VAL A 312 10.09 -7.03 -3.60
C VAL A 312 9.89 -6.25 -2.31
N VAL A 313 9.63 -4.95 -2.41
CA VAL A 313 9.71 -4.03 -1.28
C VAL A 313 8.32 -3.58 -0.84
N GLY A 314 8.06 -3.67 0.46
CA GLY A 314 6.93 -3.03 1.13
C GLY A 314 7.31 -1.67 1.73
N PHE A 315 6.36 -0.73 1.72
CA PHE A 315 6.47 0.58 2.40
C PHE A 315 5.09 1.12 2.80
N CYS A 316 5.06 1.98 3.82
CA CYS A 316 3.85 2.68 4.27
C CYS A 316 4.02 4.20 4.10
N ILE A 317 2.91 4.91 3.83
CA ILE A 317 2.86 6.38 3.76
C ILE A 317 1.72 6.94 4.61
#